data_AF-A0A3D8HG28-F1
#
_entry.id   AF-A0A3D8HG28-F1
#
_cell.length_a   1.000
_cell.length_b   1.000
_cell.length_c   1.000
_cell.angle_alpha   90.00
_cell.angle_beta   90.00
_cell.angle_gamma   90.00
#
_symmetry.space_group_name_H-M   'P 1'
#
loop_
_entity.id
_entity.type
_entity.pdbx_description
1 polymer ?
#
loop_
_entity_poly.entity_id
_entity_poly.type
_entity_poly.pdbx_seq_one_letter_code
_entity_poly.pdbx_strand_id
1 'polypeptide(L)'
;MSICALISCEVKAQSNFEEFKKKTESEYSSFKKAKEKEFEDFRNKINEEYAAFMKKAWKEFDAIKGVPMPKDDKPVPPVIYPEEDKNKPIKDNPKPFEEIIPIVKPVPQPEPIAPIEDTPKPVDVYFSFNFFGTDLKVRLEEKHRFSLRSCSENDIAKTWTILSGERYNNVINDCLSIRNQNRLCDWAYLLMLRNLSKAFFKGCDNEATLFTAFLYCQSGYKMRLANADNKLYLLYASEHIIYKKSFWIVDDEKFYPLDCDLKQLYICQASYPKERPLSLQVNTEQKLAANTSPERDLQSKRFPEVKATVHTNRNLIRFFDTYPTSMINEDFGTRWAMYANTPLSQEAKSSLYPALKSVVTGKSQIDAVNRLLNFVQTAFVYEYDDKVWGYDRAFFADETLFYPYCDCEDRSILFSRLVRDLLGLKVVLIYYPGHLATAVHFSENVTGDYVAINGTRYVICDPTFIGAPVGRTMPDMDNATAKVILLE
;
A
#
# COMPACT_ATOMS: atom_id res chain seq x y z
N MET A 1 -8.72 -52.75 -55.35
CA MET A 1 -7.77 -52.92 -54.22
C MET A 1 -7.24 -51.61 -53.63
N SER A 2 -7.50 -50.42 -54.21
CA SER A 2 -6.90 -49.16 -53.69
C SER A 2 -7.71 -48.42 -52.61
N ILE A 3 -9.01 -48.69 -52.43
CA ILE A 3 -9.83 -47.97 -51.44
C ILE A 3 -9.60 -48.51 -50.01
N CYS A 4 -9.38 -49.81 -49.82
CA CYS A 4 -9.07 -50.37 -48.49
C CYS A 4 -7.69 -49.95 -47.95
N ALA A 5 -6.71 -49.67 -48.82
CA ALA A 5 -5.36 -49.29 -48.41
C ALA A 5 -5.29 -47.84 -47.89
N LEU A 6 -6.09 -46.93 -48.45
CA LEU A 6 -6.19 -45.53 -48.02
C LEU A 6 -6.89 -45.40 -46.66
N ILE A 7 -8.01 -46.11 -46.45
CA ILE A 7 -8.73 -46.13 -45.16
C ILE A 7 -7.85 -46.75 -44.06
N SER A 8 -7.07 -47.79 -44.37
CA SER A 8 -6.17 -48.41 -43.39
C SER A 8 -4.99 -47.52 -42.99
N CYS A 9 -4.52 -46.64 -43.89
CA CYS A 9 -3.46 -45.68 -43.59
C CYS A 9 -3.95 -44.49 -42.75
N GLU A 10 -5.14 -43.96 -43.03
CA GLU A 10 -5.74 -42.88 -42.23
C GLU A 10 -6.04 -43.32 -40.79
N VAL A 11 -6.60 -44.52 -40.60
CA VAL A 11 -6.86 -45.08 -39.27
C VAL A 11 -5.57 -45.33 -38.47
N LYS A 12 -4.48 -45.79 -39.12
CA LYS A 12 -3.16 -45.95 -38.47
C LYS A 12 -2.48 -44.63 -38.14
N ALA A 13 -2.64 -43.60 -38.98
CA ALA A 13 -2.08 -42.27 -38.70
C ALA A 13 -2.82 -41.59 -37.54
N GLN A 14 -4.14 -41.76 -37.47
CA GLN A 14 -4.98 -41.25 -36.38
C GLN A 14 -4.69 -41.98 -35.06
N SER A 15 -4.52 -43.30 -35.07
CA SER A 15 -4.12 -44.06 -33.88
C SER A 15 -2.73 -43.67 -33.37
N ASN A 16 -1.76 -43.45 -34.27
CA ASN A 16 -0.41 -43.01 -33.91
C ASN A 16 -0.39 -41.58 -33.33
N PHE A 17 -1.24 -40.69 -33.82
CA PHE A 17 -1.38 -39.34 -33.27
C PHE A 17 -2.05 -39.34 -31.88
N GLU A 18 -3.09 -40.15 -31.68
CA GLU A 18 -3.73 -40.32 -30.38
C GLU A 18 -2.79 -40.97 -29.35
N GLU A 19 -2.01 -41.97 -29.74
CA GLU A 19 -0.97 -42.56 -28.90
C GLU A 19 0.14 -41.56 -28.57
N PHE A 20 0.62 -40.78 -29.55
CA PHE A 20 1.59 -39.71 -29.33
C PHE A 20 1.04 -38.65 -28.38
N LYS A 21 -0.21 -38.21 -28.57
CA LYS A 21 -0.88 -37.25 -27.70
C LYS A 21 -1.01 -37.79 -26.28
N LYS A 22 -1.50 -39.02 -26.11
CA LYS A 22 -1.66 -39.66 -24.80
C LYS A 22 -0.32 -39.86 -24.10
N LYS A 23 0.73 -40.25 -24.84
CA LYS A 23 2.09 -40.36 -24.33
C LYS A 23 2.64 -39.00 -23.88
N THR A 24 2.49 -37.97 -24.71
CA THR A 24 2.93 -36.61 -24.40
C THR A 24 2.19 -36.03 -23.19
N GLU A 25 0.87 -36.22 -23.11
CA GLU A 25 0.05 -35.84 -21.95
C GLU A 25 0.47 -36.58 -20.68
N SER A 26 0.77 -37.88 -20.79
CA SER A 26 1.23 -38.69 -19.67
C SER A 26 2.64 -38.30 -19.21
N GLU A 27 3.56 -38.01 -20.13
CA GLU A 27 4.92 -37.52 -19.84
C GLU A 27 4.86 -36.14 -19.19
N TYR A 28 4.06 -35.22 -19.73
CA TYR A 28 3.83 -33.90 -19.14
C TYR A 28 3.20 -33.98 -17.74
N SER A 29 2.17 -34.82 -17.56
CA SER A 29 1.54 -35.05 -16.25
C SER A 29 2.52 -35.63 -15.23
N SER A 30 3.36 -36.58 -15.65
CA SER A 30 4.39 -37.18 -14.78
C SER A 30 5.46 -36.16 -14.40
N PHE A 31 5.91 -35.35 -15.36
CA PHE A 31 6.85 -34.25 -15.12
C PHE A 31 6.26 -33.21 -14.14
N LYS A 32 5.00 -32.82 -14.34
CA LYS A 32 4.30 -31.88 -13.45
C LYS A 32 4.24 -32.42 -12.02
N LYS A 33 3.79 -33.66 -11.83
CA LYS A 33 3.74 -34.32 -10.51
C LYS A 33 5.11 -34.43 -9.85
N ALA A 34 6.15 -34.76 -10.63
CA ALA A 34 7.51 -34.82 -10.11
C ALA A 34 8.00 -33.46 -9.63
N LYS A 35 7.66 -32.37 -10.35
CA LYS A 35 7.99 -30.99 -9.95
C LYS A 35 7.19 -30.51 -8.74
N GLU A 36 5.90 -30.84 -8.66
CA GLU A 36 5.07 -30.53 -7.49
C GLU A 36 5.65 -31.17 -6.23
N LYS A 37 6.00 -32.47 -6.31
CA LYS A 37 6.67 -33.18 -5.21
C LYS A 37 8.01 -32.57 -4.84
N GLU A 38 8.83 -32.17 -5.82
CA GLU A 38 10.12 -31.52 -5.55
C GLU A 38 9.94 -30.21 -4.76
N PHE A 39 8.94 -29.38 -5.11
CA PHE A 39 8.63 -28.16 -4.37
C PHE A 39 8.10 -28.45 -2.96
N GLU A 40 7.27 -29.48 -2.83
CA GLU A 40 6.72 -29.90 -1.55
C GLU A 40 7.82 -30.41 -0.60
N ASP A 41 8.66 -31.34 -1.06
CA ASP A 41 9.79 -31.90 -0.31
C ASP A 41 10.75 -30.77 0.13
N PHE A 42 11.00 -29.80 -0.75
CA PHE A 42 11.83 -28.63 -0.44
C PHE A 42 11.22 -27.74 0.66
N ARG A 43 9.91 -27.47 0.59
CA ARG A 43 9.21 -26.67 1.62
C ARG A 43 9.13 -27.41 2.95
N ASN A 44 8.86 -28.72 2.92
CA ASN A 44 8.82 -29.57 4.12
C ASN A 44 10.17 -29.51 4.84
N LYS A 45 11.27 -29.69 4.11
CA LYS A 45 12.63 -29.55 4.67
C LYS A 45 12.87 -28.19 5.32
N ILE A 46 12.54 -27.09 4.64
CA ILE A 46 12.72 -25.74 5.18
C ILE A 46 11.89 -25.54 6.45
N ASN A 47 10.64 -25.99 6.46
CA ASN A 47 9.76 -25.87 7.61
C ASN A 47 10.23 -26.71 8.80
N GLU A 48 10.78 -27.90 8.57
CA GLU A 48 11.40 -28.74 9.61
C GLU A 48 12.61 -28.04 10.22
N GLU A 49 13.50 -27.49 9.39
CA GLU A 49 14.67 -26.72 9.84
C GLU A 49 14.23 -25.48 10.63
N TYR A 50 13.27 -24.72 10.12
CA TYR A 50 12.73 -23.53 10.80
C TYR A 50 12.12 -23.90 12.16
N ALA A 51 11.28 -24.93 12.24
CA ALA A 51 10.73 -25.42 13.50
C ALA A 51 11.82 -25.90 14.48
N ALA A 52 12.90 -26.50 13.99
CA ALA A 52 14.05 -26.86 14.82
C ALA A 52 14.79 -25.63 15.37
N PHE A 53 14.91 -24.54 14.62
CA PHE A 53 15.45 -23.27 15.10
C PHE A 53 14.53 -22.61 16.13
N MET A 54 13.21 -22.67 15.93
CA MET A 54 12.22 -22.17 16.90
C MET A 54 12.28 -22.85 18.26
N LYS A 55 12.96 -24.00 18.42
CA LYS A 55 13.14 -24.64 19.74
C LYS A 55 14.30 -24.10 20.55
N LYS A 56 15.14 -23.22 19.98
CA LYS A 56 16.43 -22.85 20.57
C LYS A 56 16.85 -21.39 20.38
N ALA A 57 16.27 -20.70 19.40
CA ALA A 57 16.74 -19.40 18.95
C ALA A 57 16.02 -18.23 19.64
N TRP A 58 15.78 -18.28 20.95
CA TRP A 58 15.05 -17.20 21.65
C TRP A 58 15.96 -16.41 22.58
N LYS A 59 15.78 -15.10 22.63
CA LYS A 59 16.49 -14.18 23.52
C LYS A 59 15.60 -13.02 23.94
N GLU A 60 15.92 -12.42 25.08
CA GLU A 60 15.27 -11.18 25.52
C GLU A 60 15.80 -9.98 24.73
N PHE A 61 14.89 -9.09 24.32
CA PHE A 61 15.23 -7.83 23.68
C PHE A 61 14.39 -6.71 24.26
N ASP A 62 15.03 -5.56 24.46
CA ASP A 62 14.35 -4.34 24.86
C ASP A 62 13.87 -3.56 23.63
N ALA A 63 12.71 -2.94 23.79
CA ALA A 63 12.10 -2.10 22.77
C ALA A 63 12.92 -0.83 22.61
N ILE A 64 13.23 -0.49 21.36
CA ILE A 64 13.73 0.83 21.00
C ILE A 64 12.53 1.76 20.87
N LYS A 65 12.61 2.90 21.55
CA LYS A 65 11.57 3.93 21.50
C LYS A 65 11.37 4.36 20.04
N GLY A 66 10.11 4.40 19.61
CA GLY A 66 9.77 4.82 18.26
C GLY A 66 10.34 6.20 17.92
N VAL A 67 10.74 6.36 16.66
CA VAL A 67 11.22 7.64 16.15
C VAL A 67 10.07 8.64 16.27
N PRO A 68 10.25 9.77 16.97
CA PRO A 68 9.22 10.79 17.00
C PRO A 68 9.02 11.29 15.58
N MET A 69 7.77 11.56 15.23
CA MET A 69 7.50 12.32 14.02
C MET A 69 8.25 13.66 14.15
N PRO A 70 8.93 14.13 13.09
CA PRO A 70 9.53 15.45 13.09
C PRO A 70 8.52 16.46 13.61
N LYS A 71 8.97 17.36 14.49
CA LYS A 71 8.14 18.52 14.79
C LYS A 71 8.15 19.33 13.50
N ASP A 72 7.04 19.31 12.78
CA ASP A 72 6.88 20.23 11.68
C ASP A 72 7.08 21.65 12.22
N ASP A 73 7.79 22.46 11.46
CA ASP A 73 7.76 23.90 11.68
C ASP A 73 6.31 24.34 11.69
N LYS A 74 6.01 25.40 12.47
CA LYS A 74 4.64 25.86 12.67
C LYS A 74 3.95 25.95 11.29
N PRO A 75 2.83 25.22 11.09
CA PRO A 75 2.15 25.19 9.81
C PRO A 75 1.92 26.60 9.30
N VAL A 76 2.29 26.85 8.05
CA VAL A 76 2.07 28.17 7.45
C VAL A 76 0.60 28.28 7.05
N PRO A 77 -0.15 29.28 7.57
CA PRO A 77 -1.56 29.44 7.22
C PRO A 77 -1.73 29.75 5.73
N PRO A 78 -2.89 29.42 5.14
CA PRO A 78 -3.21 29.80 3.78
C PRO A 78 -3.23 31.32 3.63
N VAL A 79 -2.58 31.82 2.59
CA VAL A 79 -2.55 33.25 2.25
C VAL A 79 -3.54 33.52 1.12
N ILE A 80 -4.25 34.65 1.17
CA ILE A 80 -5.11 35.09 0.07
C ILE A 80 -4.26 35.86 -0.93
N TYR A 81 -4.33 35.49 -2.21
CA TYR A 81 -3.63 36.19 -3.29
C TYR A 81 -4.15 37.63 -3.43
N PRO A 82 -3.29 38.66 -3.39
CA PRO A 82 -3.72 40.06 -3.46
C PRO A 82 -4.48 40.38 -4.75
N GLU A 83 -5.59 41.11 -4.64
CA GLU A 83 -6.41 41.51 -5.79
C GLU A 83 -5.61 42.41 -6.76
N GLU A 84 -4.78 43.32 -6.24
CA GLU A 84 -3.91 44.18 -7.05
C GLU A 84 -2.88 43.41 -7.89
N ASP A 85 -2.57 42.17 -7.52
CA ASP A 85 -1.58 41.33 -8.21
C ASP A 85 -2.19 40.45 -9.31
N LYS A 86 -3.52 40.39 -9.43
CA LYS A 86 -4.20 39.50 -10.40
C LYS A 86 -3.96 39.89 -11.85
N ASN A 87 -3.80 41.18 -12.11
CA ASN A 87 -3.58 41.71 -13.46
C ASN A 87 -2.11 41.99 -13.78
N LYS A 88 -1.20 41.77 -12.82
CA LYS A 88 0.23 42.01 -13.03
C LYS A 88 0.83 40.91 -13.90
N PRO A 89 1.68 41.26 -14.90
CA PRO A 89 2.39 40.26 -15.67
C PRO A 89 3.18 39.30 -14.78
N ILE A 90 3.05 38.01 -15.04
CA ILE A 90 3.85 36.97 -14.39
C ILE A 90 5.19 36.90 -15.14
N LYS A 91 6.28 37.18 -14.45
CA LYS A 91 7.65 37.07 -15.00
C LYS A 91 8.30 35.80 -14.49
N ASP A 92 9.26 35.31 -15.26
CA ASP A 92 10.08 34.18 -14.85
C ASP A 92 10.96 34.51 -13.67
N ASN A 93 10.95 33.60 -12.69
CA ASN A 93 11.71 33.74 -11.47
C ASN A 93 12.16 32.36 -10.98
N PRO A 94 13.42 31.97 -11.24
CA PRO A 94 13.94 30.71 -10.73
C PRO A 94 14.00 30.75 -9.21
N LYS A 95 13.45 29.73 -8.56
CA LYS A 95 13.55 29.52 -7.12
C LYS A 95 14.67 28.54 -6.80
N PRO A 96 15.55 28.85 -5.84
CA PRO A 96 16.50 27.87 -5.33
C PRO A 96 15.75 26.75 -4.59
N PHE A 97 16.46 25.67 -4.33
CA PHE A 97 16.07 24.59 -3.43
C PHE A 97 17.34 23.93 -2.90
N GLU A 98 17.27 23.28 -1.74
CA GLU A 98 18.41 22.66 -1.07
C GLU A 98 18.72 21.28 -1.63
N GLU A 99 17.68 20.43 -1.78
CA GLU A 99 17.86 19.04 -2.17
C GLU A 99 16.70 18.47 -2.98
N ILE A 100 16.97 17.34 -3.64
CA ILE A 100 16.00 16.56 -4.40
C ILE A 100 15.83 15.22 -3.70
N ILE A 101 14.59 14.91 -3.30
CA ILE A 101 14.19 13.63 -2.74
C ILE A 101 13.84 12.69 -3.91
N PRO A 102 14.61 11.60 -4.11
CA PRO A 102 14.44 10.74 -5.28
C PRO A 102 13.20 9.85 -5.17
N ILE A 103 12.75 9.35 -6.32
CA ILE A 103 11.67 8.35 -6.39
C ILE A 103 12.13 7.06 -5.73
N VAL A 104 11.40 6.62 -4.70
CA VAL A 104 11.58 5.29 -4.12
C VAL A 104 10.68 4.30 -4.86
N LYS A 105 11.29 3.48 -5.72
CA LYS A 105 10.52 2.54 -6.55
C LYS A 105 9.86 1.44 -5.70
N PRO A 106 8.61 1.06 -6.02
CA PRO A 106 7.95 -0.07 -5.40
C PRO A 106 8.74 -1.36 -5.57
N VAL A 107 8.93 -2.08 -4.47
CA VAL A 107 9.43 -3.45 -4.51
C VAL A 107 8.25 -4.41 -4.74
N PRO A 108 8.45 -5.52 -5.49
CA PRO A 108 7.41 -6.54 -5.64
C PRO A 108 6.99 -7.09 -4.27
N GLN A 109 5.71 -7.45 -4.08
CA GLN A 109 5.27 -8.06 -2.82
C GLN A 109 5.99 -9.40 -2.57
N PRO A 110 6.23 -9.77 -1.30
CA PRO A 110 6.73 -11.10 -0.92
C PRO A 110 5.91 -12.25 -1.50
N GLU A 111 6.61 -13.32 -1.88
CA GLU A 111 6.02 -14.53 -2.44
C GLU A 111 6.53 -15.76 -1.69
N PRO A 112 5.77 -16.86 -1.66
CA PRO A 112 6.24 -18.13 -1.12
C PRO A 112 7.58 -18.56 -1.71
N ILE A 113 8.41 -19.20 -0.88
CA ILE A 113 9.76 -19.65 -1.28
C ILE A 113 9.76 -20.64 -2.45
N ALA A 114 8.67 -21.38 -2.62
CA ALA A 114 8.37 -22.24 -3.75
C ALA A 114 6.84 -22.28 -3.95
N PRO A 115 6.35 -22.64 -5.16
CA PRO A 115 4.93 -22.81 -5.41
C PRO A 115 4.26 -23.73 -4.39
N ILE A 116 3.02 -23.39 -4.02
CA ILE A 116 2.22 -24.14 -3.07
C ILE A 116 1.18 -24.93 -3.86
N GLU A 117 1.20 -26.26 -3.72
CA GLU A 117 0.22 -27.10 -4.40
C GLU A 117 -1.19 -26.69 -3.98
N ASP A 118 -2.04 -26.44 -4.98
CA ASP A 118 -3.47 -26.24 -4.77
C ASP A 118 -4.15 -27.58 -5.02
N THR A 119 -4.71 -28.19 -3.98
CA THR A 119 -5.42 -29.46 -4.12
C THR A 119 -6.91 -29.18 -4.35
N PRO A 120 -7.43 -29.38 -5.58
CA PRO A 120 -8.86 -29.29 -5.85
C PRO A 120 -9.55 -30.51 -5.24
N LYS A 121 -9.93 -30.41 -3.96
CA LYS A 121 -10.94 -31.32 -3.39
C LYS A 121 -12.32 -30.87 -3.92
N PRO A 122 -13.35 -31.74 -3.98
CA PRO A 122 -14.72 -31.23 -4.05
C PRO A 122 -14.95 -30.40 -2.77
N VAL A 123 -14.78 -29.08 -2.86
CA VAL A 123 -14.76 -28.19 -1.69
C VAL A 123 -16.15 -27.60 -1.48
N ASP A 124 -16.90 -28.17 -0.54
CA ASP A 124 -18.18 -27.60 -0.07
C ASP A 124 -18.06 -26.77 1.21
N VAL A 125 -16.90 -26.78 1.89
CA VAL A 125 -16.75 -26.10 3.19
C VAL A 125 -15.74 -24.95 3.12
N TYR A 126 -16.24 -23.76 3.41
CA TYR A 126 -15.47 -22.53 3.53
C TYR A 126 -15.69 -21.89 4.89
N PHE A 127 -14.66 -21.24 5.43
CA PHE A 127 -14.81 -20.32 6.54
C PHE A 127 -14.93 -18.90 5.99
N SER A 128 -16.05 -18.25 6.27
CA SER A 128 -16.28 -16.85 5.90
C SER A 128 -15.84 -15.91 7.02
N PHE A 129 -15.28 -14.77 6.65
CA PHE A 129 -14.91 -13.70 7.57
C PHE A 129 -15.06 -12.34 6.88
N ASN A 130 -15.18 -11.27 7.67
CA ASN A 130 -15.33 -9.91 7.15
C ASN A 130 -14.02 -9.11 7.30
N PHE A 131 -13.63 -8.40 6.26
CA PHE A 131 -12.45 -7.52 6.24
C PHE A 131 -12.84 -6.15 5.69
N PHE A 132 -12.90 -5.14 6.57
CA PHE A 132 -13.38 -3.79 6.24
C PHE A 132 -14.67 -3.81 5.42
N GLY A 133 -15.69 -4.55 5.86
CA GLY A 133 -16.98 -4.64 5.15
C GLY A 133 -16.96 -5.57 3.92
N THR A 134 -15.81 -6.13 3.55
CA THR A 134 -15.69 -7.11 2.47
C THR A 134 -15.85 -8.51 3.01
N ASP A 135 -16.84 -9.26 2.51
CA ASP A 135 -17.00 -10.67 2.85
C ASP A 135 -16.02 -11.53 2.05
N LEU A 136 -15.15 -12.21 2.78
CA LEU A 136 -14.09 -13.06 2.26
C LEU A 136 -14.27 -14.48 2.77
N LYS A 137 -13.68 -15.45 2.07
CA LYS A 137 -13.74 -16.85 2.47
C LYS A 137 -12.48 -17.61 2.08
N VAL A 138 -12.11 -18.58 2.90
CA VAL A 138 -10.98 -19.48 2.66
C VAL A 138 -11.39 -20.93 2.96
N ARG A 139 -10.71 -21.89 2.35
CA ARG A 139 -10.88 -23.34 2.56
C ARG A 139 -10.33 -23.77 3.92
N LEU A 140 -11.06 -23.38 4.95
CA LEU A 140 -10.74 -23.58 6.34
C LEU A 140 -11.99 -24.12 7.05
N GLU A 141 -11.78 -25.06 7.97
CA GLU A 141 -12.84 -25.86 8.61
C GLU A 141 -12.51 -26.05 10.09
N GLU A 142 -13.49 -26.38 10.92
CA GLU A 142 -13.31 -26.61 12.36
C GLU A 142 -12.17 -27.57 12.70
N LYS A 143 -11.95 -28.60 11.88
CA LYS A 143 -10.85 -29.55 12.07
C LYS A 143 -9.46 -28.87 12.03
N HIS A 144 -9.32 -27.74 11.33
CA HIS A 144 -8.09 -26.94 11.23
C HIS A 144 -7.81 -26.10 12.48
N ARG A 145 -8.71 -26.07 13.46
CA ARG A 145 -8.38 -25.52 14.77
C ARG A 145 -7.32 -26.41 15.42
N PHE A 146 -6.34 -25.75 16.01
CA PHE A 146 -5.38 -26.35 16.92
C PHE A 146 -5.48 -25.64 18.28
N SER A 147 -4.85 -26.22 19.29
CA SER A 147 -4.71 -25.58 20.61
C SER A 147 -3.24 -25.51 20.97
N LEU A 148 -2.82 -24.37 21.47
CA LEU A 148 -1.48 -24.14 21.96
C LEU A 148 -1.47 -24.32 23.47
N ARG A 149 -0.82 -25.39 23.94
CA ARG A 149 -0.76 -25.73 25.38
C ARG A 149 -0.07 -24.64 26.20
N SER A 150 1.03 -24.11 25.68
CA SER A 150 1.79 -23.00 26.26
C SER A 150 2.54 -22.26 25.15
N CYS A 151 3.00 -21.06 25.44
CA CYS A 151 3.89 -20.31 24.56
C CYS A 151 5.37 -20.70 24.75
N SER A 152 5.64 -21.91 25.26
CA SER A 152 7.01 -22.42 25.32
C SER A 152 7.55 -22.70 23.92
N GLU A 153 8.86 -22.58 23.76
CA GLU A 153 9.58 -22.79 22.50
C GLU A 153 9.24 -24.14 21.86
N ASN A 154 9.14 -25.19 22.67
CA ASN A 154 8.80 -26.54 22.22
C ASN A 154 7.36 -26.68 21.74
N ASP A 155 6.39 -26.09 22.45
CA ASP A 155 4.97 -26.17 22.06
C ASP A 155 4.70 -25.33 20.80
N ILE A 156 5.33 -24.16 20.68
CA ILE A 156 5.28 -23.32 19.48
C ILE A 156 5.88 -24.08 18.29
N ALA A 157 7.11 -24.61 18.41
CA ALA A 157 7.76 -25.33 17.34
C ALA A 157 6.99 -26.58 16.91
N LYS A 158 6.46 -27.36 17.86
CA LYS A 158 5.62 -28.53 17.57
C LYS A 158 4.37 -28.13 16.79
N THR A 159 3.74 -27.03 17.17
CA THR A 159 2.55 -26.51 16.48
C THR A 159 2.91 -26.00 15.09
N TRP A 160 4.06 -25.33 14.92
CA TRP A 160 4.57 -24.93 13.61
C TRP A 160 4.77 -26.12 12.67
N THR A 161 5.32 -27.25 13.16
CA THR A 161 5.41 -28.49 12.37
C THR A 161 4.04 -29.01 11.91
N ILE A 162 3.02 -28.94 12.78
CA ILE A 162 1.64 -29.32 12.40
C ILE A 162 1.09 -28.40 11.32
N LEU A 163 1.31 -27.09 11.45
CA LEU A 163 0.85 -26.09 10.48
C LEU A 163 1.55 -26.25 9.13
N SER A 164 2.81 -26.67 9.14
CA SER A 164 3.64 -26.80 7.93
C SER A 164 3.28 -27.99 7.03
N GLY A 165 2.41 -28.90 7.49
CA GLY A 165 1.90 -29.98 6.63
C GLY A 165 0.94 -29.48 5.55
N GLU A 166 0.64 -30.34 4.59
CA GLU A 166 -0.20 -30.03 3.41
C GLU A 166 -1.60 -29.47 3.74
N ARG A 167 -2.10 -29.73 4.95
CA ARG A 167 -3.46 -29.40 5.38
C ARG A 167 -3.81 -27.91 5.23
N TYR A 168 -2.83 -27.02 5.32
CA TYR A 168 -3.05 -25.56 5.24
C TYR A 168 -2.66 -24.96 3.88
N ASN A 169 -2.16 -25.75 2.93
CA ASN A 169 -1.75 -25.26 1.60
C ASN A 169 -2.89 -24.51 0.88
N ASN A 170 -4.10 -25.08 0.90
CA ASN A 170 -5.28 -24.44 0.32
C ASN A 170 -5.64 -23.10 1.00
N VAL A 171 -5.44 -22.99 2.31
CA VAL A 171 -5.70 -21.73 3.04
C VAL A 171 -4.69 -20.66 2.63
N ILE A 172 -3.42 -21.01 2.51
CA ILE A 172 -2.36 -20.09 2.07
C ILE A 172 -2.65 -19.64 0.63
N ASN A 173 -2.98 -20.57 -0.27
CA ASN A 173 -3.36 -20.27 -1.65
C ASN A 173 -4.58 -19.36 -1.73
N ASP A 174 -5.62 -19.59 -0.94
CA ASP A 174 -6.80 -18.73 -0.92
C ASP A 174 -6.46 -17.33 -0.39
N CYS A 175 -5.62 -17.22 0.65
CA CYS A 175 -5.17 -15.93 1.16
C CYS A 175 -4.37 -15.14 0.11
N LEU A 176 -3.44 -15.80 -0.61
CA LEU A 176 -2.69 -15.19 -1.71
C LEU A 176 -3.59 -14.80 -2.88
N SER A 177 -4.60 -15.63 -3.18
CA SER A 177 -5.62 -15.35 -4.19
C SER A 177 -6.42 -14.10 -3.83
N ILE A 178 -6.89 -14.00 -2.56
CA ILE A 178 -7.56 -12.80 -2.04
C ILE A 178 -6.64 -11.58 -2.16
N ARG A 179 -5.36 -11.68 -1.73
CA ARG A 179 -4.38 -10.59 -1.86
C ARG A 179 -4.35 -10.05 -3.29
N ASN A 180 -4.25 -10.93 -4.27
CA ASN A 180 -4.13 -10.57 -5.68
C ASN A 180 -5.45 -10.04 -6.26
N GLN A 181 -6.57 -10.71 -6.01
CA GLN A 181 -7.90 -10.32 -6.52
C GLN A 181 -8.36 -8.97 -5.95
N ASN A 182 -8.11 -8.75 -4.65
CA ASN A 182 -8.43 -7.51 -3.95
C ASN A 182 -7.32 -6.45 -4.03
N ARG A 183 -6.18 -6.76 -4.67
CA ARG A 183 -5.02 -5.86 -4.82
C ARG A 183 -4.53 -5.31 -3.47
N LEU A 184 -4.53 -6.16 -2.45
CA LEU A 184 -4.14 -5.78 -1.10
C LEU A 184 -2.64 -5.47 -1.06
N CYS A 185 -2.28 -4.26 -0.65
CA CYS A 185 -0.92 -3.92 -0.24
C CYS A 185 -0.50 -4.76 0.97
N ASP A 186 0.80 -4.76 1.29
CA ASP A 186 1.34 -5.63 2.33
C ASP A 186 0.69 -5.37 3.70
N TRP A 187 0.41 -4.10 4.03
CA TRP A 187 -0.29 -3.72 5.25
C TRP A 187 -1.73 -4.27 5.29
N ALA A 188 -2.48 -4.08 4.21
CA ALA A 188 -3.84 -4.62 4.10
C ALA A 188 -3.84 -6.16 4.20
N TYR A 189 -2.86 -6.82 3.58
CA TYR A 189 -2.73 -8.27 3.63
C TYR A 189 -2.43 -8.77 5.05
N LEU A 190 -1.49 -8.15 5.77
CA LEU A 190 -1.19 -8.49 7.16
C LEU A 190 -2.43 -8.33 8.07
N LEU A 191 -3.17 -7.22 7.93
CA LEU A 191 -4.41 -7.01 8.68
C LEU A 191 -5.50 -8.02 8.29
N MET A 192 -5.59 -8.42 7.02
CA MET A 192 -6.53 -9.44 6.57
C MET A 192 -6.22 -10.80 7.20
N LEU A 193 -4.95 -11.23 7.22
CA LEU A 193 -4.51 -12.46 7.88
C LEU A 193 -4.82 -12.45 9.38
N ARG A 194 -4.59 -11.30 10.02
CA ARG A 194 -4.93 -11.09 11.44
C ARG A 194 -6.42 -11.25 11.69
N ASN A 195 -7.27 -10.62 10.86
CA ASN A 195 -8.72 -10.70 11.00
C ASN A 195 -9.25 -12.10 10.74
N LEU A 196 -8.76 -12.78 9.69
CA LEU A 196 -9.07 -14.19 9.43
C LEU A 196 -8.76 -15.05 10.65
N SER A 197 -7.55 -14.91 11.21
CA SER A 197 -7.11 -15.74 12.32
C SER A 197 -7.90 -15.46 13.61
N LYS A 198 -8.15 -14.18 13.94
CA LYS A 198 -8.97 -13.82 15.11
C LYS A 198 -10.42 -14.31 14.96
N ALA A 199 -11.01 -14.13 13.78
CA ALA A 199 -12.36 -14.62 13.50
C ALA A 199 -12.44 -16.14 13.58
N PHE A 200 -11.44 -16.84 13.02
CA PHE A 200 -11.39 -18.27 13.07
C PHE A 200 -11.25 -18.74 14.51
N PHE A 201 -10.26 -18.30 15.28
CA PHE A 201 -9.96 -18.79 16.64
C PHE A 201 -10.86 -18.26 17.78
N LYS A 202 -11.82 -17.36 17.52
CA LYS A 202 -12.89 -16.96 18.46
C LYS A 202 -12.41 -16.55 19.87
N GLY A 203 -11.32 -15.78 19.96
CA GLY A 203 -10.78 -15.28 21.23
C GLY A 203 -9.62 -16.10 21.82
N CYS A 204 -9.21 -17.19 21.18
CA CYS A 204 -7.93 -17.85 21.49
C CYS A 204 -6.77 -17.05 20.84
N ASP A 205 -6.33 -15.99 21.52
CA ASP A 205 -5.39 -14.99 20.98
C ASP A 205 -4.02 -15.56 20.59
N ASN A 206 -3.50 -16.53 21.35
CA ASN A 206 -2.20 -17.14 21.07
C ASN A 206 -2.23 -17.98 19.79
N GLU A 207 -3.26 -18.80 19.62
CA GLU A 207 -3.50 -19.58 18.41
C GLU A 207 -3.76 -18.67 17.20
N ALA A 208 -4.56 -17.61 17.38
CA ALA A 208 -4.79 -16.61 16.33
C ALA A 208 -3.48 -15.92 15.91
N THR A 209 -2.63 -15.57 16.86
CA THR A 209 -1.32 -14.94 16.59
C THR A 209 -0.39 -15.90 15.87
N LEU A 210 -0.29 -17.15 16.34
CA LEU A 210 0.55 -18.17 15.72
C LEU A 210 0.06 -18.52 14.30
N PHE A 211 -1.24 -18.55 14.08
CA PHE A 211 -1.81 -18.80 12.75
C PHE A 211 -1.58 -17.62 11.80
N THR A 212 -1.75 -16.38 12.27
CA THR A 212 -1.40 -15.17 11.49
C THR A 212 0.08 -15.19 11.10
N ALA A 213 0.94 -15.48 12.08
CA ALA A 213 2.39 -15.62 11.92
C ALA A 213 2.75 -16.66 10.87
N PHE A 214 2.14 -17.85 10.94
CA PHE A 214 2.36 -18.91 9.97
C PHE A 214 1.95 -18.51 8.56
N LEU A 215 0.72 -18.02 8.36
CA LEU A 215 0.24 -17.61 7.04
C LEU A 215 1.13 -16.48 6.46
N TYR A 216 1.52 -15.52 7.28
CA TYR A 216 2.37 -14.40 6.86
C TYR A 216 3.78 -14.85 6.44
N CYS A 217 4.40 -15.72 7.25
CA CYS A 217 5.69 -16.33 6.94
C CYS A 217 5.64 -17.18 5.66
N GLN A 218 4.62 -18.03 5.49
CA GLN A 218 4.47 -18.88 4.31
C GLN A 218 4.20 -18.08 3.03
N SER A 219 3.66 -16.88 3.16
CA SER A 219 3.51 -15.91 2.06
C SER A 219 4.80 -15.14 1.73
N GLY A 220 5.92 -15.47 2.39
CA GLY A 220 7.27 -14.95 2.10
C GLY A 220 7.68 -13.73 2.93
N TYR A 221 6.86 -13.30 3.90
CA TYR A 221 7.16 -12.11 4.69
C TYR A 221 8.12 -12.40 5.85
N LYS A 222 9.03 -11.47 6.06
CA LYS A 222 9.99 -11.46 7.16
C LYS A 222 9.30 -11.06 8.47
N MET A 223 9.38 -11.96 9.43
CA MET A 223 8.65 -11.85 10.69
C MET A 223 9.42 -12.51 11.83
N ARG A 224 9.12 -12.14 13.07
CA ARG A 224 9.58 -12.87 14.26
C ARG A 224 8.40 -13.10 15.18
N LEU A 225 8.42 -14.23 15.87
CA LEU A 225 7.51 -14.49 16.98
C LEU A 225 8.16 -14.02 18.27
N ALA A 226 7.36 -13.44 19.15
CA ALA A 226 7.78 -13.01 20.47
C ALA A 226 6.83 -13.55 21.53
N ASN A 227 7.34 -13.71 22.74
CA ASN A 227 6.61 -14.13 23.93
C ASN A 227 6.87 -13.11 25.05
N ALA A 228 5.81 -12.74 25.76
CA ALA A 228 5.91 -12.17 27.11
C ALA A 228 4.76 -12.74 27.96
N ASP A 229 5.07 -13.19 29.18
CA ASP A 229 4.09 -13.72 30.14
C ASP A 229 3.10 -14.74 29.55
N ASN A 230 3.63 -15.68 28.76
CA ASN A 230 2.84 -16.73 28.08
C ASN A 230 1.80 -16.19 27.08
N LYS A 231 2.04 -15.01 26.53
CA LYS A 231 1.31 -14.43 25.40
C LYS A 231 2.21 -14.28 24.18
N LEU A 232 1.73 -14.72 23.03
CA LEU A 232 2.42 -14.59 21.75
C LEU A 232 2.16 -13.24 21.10
N TYR A 233 3.19 -12.75 20.43
CA TYR A 233 3.14 -11.55 19.61
C TYR A 233 3.81 -11.80 18.27
N LEU A 234 3.24 -11.22 17.21
CA LEU A 234 3.83 -11.19 15.88
C LEU A 234 4.55 -9.85 15.69
N LEU A 235 5.83 -9.93 15.34
CA LEU A 235 6.61 -8.79 14.86
C LEU A 235 6.83 -8.91 13.35
N TYR A 236 6.62 -7.82 12.61
CA TYR A 236 6.86 -7.75 11.17
C TYR A 236 8.07 -6.86 10.88
N ALA A 237 8.94 -7.27 9.97
CA ALA A 237 10.03 -6.42 9.52
C ALA A 237 9.53 -5.36 8.54
N SER A 238 10.13 -4.17 8.57
CA SER A 238 9.93 -3.16 7.52
C SER A 238 11.18 -2.31 7.36
N GLU A 239 11.49 -1.96 6.10
CA GLU A 239 12.50 -0.94 5.77
C GLU A 239 12.00 0.47 6.06
N HIS A 240 10.69 0.61 6.26
CA HIS A 240 10.10 1.88 6.68
C HIS A 240 10.42 2.17 8.15
N ILE A 241 10.75 3.42 8.42
CA ILE A 241 10.78 3.97 9.77
C ILE A 241 9.37 4.43 10.10
N ILE A 242 8.70 3.69 10.99
CA ILE A 242 7.32 3.97 11.39
C ILE A 242 7.33 4.89 12.61
N TYR A 243 6.73 6.07 12.47
CA TYR A 243 6.74 7.07 13.53
C TYR A 243 5.92 6.66 14.74
N LYS A 244 6.38 7.10 15.92
CA LYS A 244 5.72 6.89 17.22
C LYS A 244 5.49 5.41 17.59
N LYS A 245 6.04 4.47 16.82
CA LYS A 245 5.91 3.04 17.05
C LYS A 245 7.24 2.46 17.53
N SER A 246 7.23 1.88 18.74
CA SER A 246 8.39 1.15 19.24
C SER A 246 8.70 -0.05 18.36
N PHE A 247 9.97 -0.41 18.28
CA PHE A 247 10.45 -1.51 17.46
C PHE A 247 11.62 -2.22 18.14
N TRP A 248 11.96 -3.39 17.65
CA TRP A 248 13.11 -4.17 18.10
C TRP A 248 14.10 -4.32 16.95
N ILE A 249 15.39 -4.38 17.27
CA ILE A 249 16.43 -4.73 16.30
C ILE A 249 16.80 -6.18 16.51
N VAL A 250 16.62 -7.00 15.47
CA VAL A 250 17.06 -8.39 15.42
C VAL A 250 17.85 -8.54 14.13
N ASP A 251 19.11 -8.97 14.23
CA ASP A 251 20.03 -9.13 13.09
C ASP A 251 20.11 -7.86 12.21
N ASP A 252 20.29 -6.70 12.85
CA ASP A 252 20.38 -5.36 12.24
C ASP A 252 19.13 -4.87 11.48
N GLU A 253 18.00 -5.57 11.61
CA GLU A 253 16.73 -5.20 10.98
C GLU A 253 15.68 -4.74 11.99
N LYS A 254 14.81 -3.81 11.56
CA LYS A 254 13.74 -3.24 12.40
C LYS A 254 12.49 -4.12 12.33
N PHE A 255 12.07 -4.63 13.49
CA PHE A 255 10.85 -5.40 13.68
C PHE A 255 9.83 -4.63 14.50
N TYR A 256 8.65 -4.40 13.94
CA TYR A 256 7.55 -3.68 14.58
C TYR A 256 6.49 -4.64 15.08
N PRO A 257 5.87 -4.38 16.24
CA PRO A 257 4.82 -5.24 16.76
C PRO A 257 3.52 -5.01 16.01
N LEU A 258 2.77 -6.09 15.72
CA LEU A 258 1.43 -5.96 15.17
C LEU A 258 0.44 -5.42 16.21
N ASP A 259 0.43 -6.00 17.41
CA ASP A 259 -0.48 -5.67 18.53
C ASP A 259 0.27 -5.76 19.89
N CYS A 260 1.26 -4.90 20.13
CA CYS A 260 2.03 -4.87 21.39
C CYS A 260 2.63 -3.49 21.69
N ASP A 261 2.65 -3.11 22.96
CA ASP A 261 3.27 -1.88 23.50
C ASP A 261 4.28 -2.17 24.63
N LEU A 262 4.63 -3.45 24.85
CA LEU A 262 5.58 -3.86 25.87
C LEU A 262 6.98 -3.33 25.60
N LYS A 263 7.74 -3.11 26.68
CA LYS A 263 9.11 -2.60 26.62
C LYS A 263 10.17 -3.69 26.46
N GLN A 264 9.82 -4.94 26.75
CA GLN A 264 10.73 -6.07 26.66
C GLN A 264 9.95 -7.28 26.14
N LEU A 265 10.59 -8.06 25.28
CA LEU A 265 10.02 -9.26 24.67
C LEU A 265 11.08 -10.37 24.61
N TYR A 266 10.66 -11.62 24.80
CA TYR A 266 11.45 -12.79 24.48
C TYR A 266 11.20 -13.16 23.01
N ILE A 267 12.14 -12.88 22.11
CA ILE A 267 11.96 -12.95 20.65
C ILE A 267 12.68 -14.16 20.08
N CYS A 268 11.98 -14.94 19.26
CA CYS A 268 12.54 -15.99 18.42
C CYS A 268 13.29 -15.36 17.24
N GLN A 269 14.60 -15.56 17.17
CA GLN A 269 15.49 -15.07 16.11
C GLN A 269 15.53 -15.99 14.87
N ALA A 270 14.70 -17.03 14.80
CA ALA A 270 14.68 -17.92 13.64
C ALA A 270 14.33 -17.12 12.36
N SER A 271 15.12 -17.30 11.30
CA SER A 271 14.90 -16.67 9.99
C SER A 271 14.35 -17.67 9.00
N TYR A 272 13.31 -17.30 8.26
CA TYR A 272 12.81 -18.11 7.15
C TYR A 272 13.59 -17.78 5.88
N PRO A 273 14.02 -18.76 5.05
CA PRO A 273 14.85 -18.44 3.89
C PRO A 273 14.12 -17.55 2.87
N LYS A 274 14.84 -16.58 2.30
CA LYS A 274 14.34 -15.59 1.33
C LYS A 274 13.16 -14.72 1.81
N GLU A 275 12.93 -14.66 3.12
CA GLU A 275 11.92 -13.79 3.70
C GLU A 275 12.22 -12.30 3.40
N ARG A 276 11.18 -11.51 3.11
CA ARG A 276 11.32 -10.09 2.74
C ARG A 276 10.50 -9.17 3.65
N PRO A 277 11.01 -7.97 3.99
CA PRO A 277 10.29 -7.02 4.83
C PRO A 277 9.01 -6.51 4.15
N LEU A 278 8.06 -6.07 4.96
CA LEU A 278 6.84 -5.40 4.54
C LEU A 278 7.15 -4.01 3.99
N SER A 279 6.52 -3.65 2.86
CA SER A 279 6.46 -2.28 2.38
C SER A 279 5.14 -1.60 2.78
N LEU A 280 5.22 -0.32 3.16
CA LEU A 280 4.06 0.55 3.38
C LEU A 280 3.77 1.44 2.16
N GLN A 281 4.30 1.13 0.98
CA GLN A 281 3.89 1.83 -0.24
C GLN A 281 2.54 1.30 -0.74
N VAL A 282 1.63 2.20 -1.15
CA VAL A 282 0.30 1.86 -1.67
C VAL A 282 0.18 2.27 -3.13
N ASN A 283 0.67 1.42 -4.04
CA ASN A 283 0.77 1.79 -5.47
C ASN A 283 -0.44 1.34 -6.31
N THR A 284 -1.41 0.68 -5.66
CA THR A 284 -2.64 0.20 -6.29
C THR A 284 -3.83 0.45 -5.36
N GLU A 285 -4.99 0.67 -5.97
CA GLU A 285 -6.25 0.76 -5.23
C GLU A 285 -6.53 -0.56 -4.47
N GLN A 286 -6.86 -0.42 -3.19
CA GLN A 286 -7.29 -1.53 -2.33
C GLN A 286 -8.75 -1.84 -2.62
N LYS A 287 -9.04 -2.96 -3.29
CA LYS A 287 -10.42 -3.33 -3.67
C LYS A 287 -11.16 -3.93 -2.48
N LEU A 288 -11.92 -3.09 -1.81
CA LEU A 288 -12.84 -3.46 -0.73
C LEU A 288 -14.29 -3.35 -1.21
N ALA A 289 -15.21 -4.03 -0.53
CA ALA A 289 -16.64 -3.89 -0.80
C ALA A 289 -17.06 -2.41 -0.74
N ALA A 290 -17.94 -2.02 -1.67
CA ALA A 290 -18.43 -0.65 -1.74
C ALA A 290 -19.34 -0.34 -0.54
N ASN A 291 -19.05 0.77 0.13
CA ASN A 291 -19.92 1.39 1.13
C ASN A 291 -19.83 2.90 0.91
N THR A 292 -20.64 3.40 -0.01
CA THR A 292 -20.56 4.79 -0.48
C THR A 292 -20.78 5.78 0.67
N SER A 293 -19.95 6.83 0.73
CA SER A 293 -20.10 7.93 1.67
C SER A 293 -21.30 8.81 1.33
N PRO A 294 -21.78 9.66 2.26
CA PRO A 294 -22.59 10.81 1.89
C PRO A 294 -21.89 11.64 0.82
N GLU A 295 -22.69 12.26 -0.05
CA GLU A 295 -22.22 13.14 -1.10
C GLU A 295 -21.71 14.48 -0.53
N ARG A 296 -20.73 15.06 -1.22
CA ARG A 296 -20.24 16.42 -0.96
C ARG A 296 -20.20 17.22 -2.24
N ASP A 297 -20.80 18.40 -2.22
CA ASP A 297 -20.71 19.35 -3.32
C ASP A 297 -19.44 20.19 -3.20
N LEU A 298 -18.59 20.09 -4.21
CA LEU A 298 -17.33 20.80 -4.33
C LEU A 298 -17.40 21.73 -5.54
N GLN A 299 -17.07 23.00 -5.36
CA GLN A 299 -17.13 23.99 -6.44
C GLN A 299 -15.98 25.01 -6.33
N SER A 300 -15.36 25.28 -7.48
CA SER A 300 -14.39 26.36 -7.65
C SER A 300 -15.07 27.73 -7.59
N LYS A 301 -14.49 28.67 -6.85
CA LYS A 301 -15.01 30.05 -6.74
C LYS A 301 -14.76 30.87 -8.01
N ARG A 302 -13.59 30.73 -8.65
CA ARG A 302 -13.24 31.52 -9.85
C ARG A 302 -13.87 30.93 -11.12
N PHE A 303 -14.04 29.62 -11.15
CA PHE A 303 -14.58 28.90 -12.31
C PHE A 303 -15.81 28.08 -11.88
N PRO A 304 -17.00 28.68 -11.74
CA PRO A 304 -18.19 28.02 -11.20
C PRO A 304 -18.63 26.76 -11.97
N GLU A 305 -18.21 26.62 -13.23
CA GLU A 305 -18.38 25.42 -14.04
C GLU A 305 -17.55 24.22 -13.55
N VAL A 306 -16.45 24.48 -12.84
CA VAL A 306 -15.61 23.46 -12.20
C VAL A 306 -16.26 23.08 -10.87
N LYS A 307 -17.24 22.18 -10.94
CA LYS A 307 -17.99 21.67 -9.79
C LYS A 307 -18.21 20.16 -9.91
N ALA A 308 -18.26 19.46 -8.78
CA ALA A 308 -18.53 18.03 -8.72
C ALA A 308 -19.26 17.69 -7.42
N THR A 309 -20.18 16.72 -7.51
CA THR A 309 -20.76 16.05 -6.34
C THR A 309 -19.97 14.77 -6.15
N VAL A 310 -19.19 14.68 -5.06
CA VAL A 310 -18.23 13.59 -4.83
C VAL A 310 -18.72 12.64 -3.74
N HIS A 311 -18.35 11.39 -3.89
CA HIS A 311 -18.50 10.36 -2.87
C HIS A 311 -17.31 9.39 -2.91
N THR A 312 -17.01 8.75 -1.78
CA THR A 312 -15.88 7.82 -1.62
C THR A 312 -16.35 6.50 -0.99
N ASN A 313 -15.46 5.52 -0.86
CA ASN A 313 -15.78 4.27 -0.19
C ASN A 313 -15.41 4.33 1.30
N ARG A 314 -16.41 4.35 2.20
CA ARG A 314 -16.22 4.37 3.66
C ARG A 314 -15.38 3.21 4.19
N ASN A 315 -15.42 2.06 3.52
CA ASN A 315 -14.59 0.92 3.90
C ASN A 315 -13.11 1.18 3.62
N LEU A 316 -12.80 1.89 2.54
CA LEU A 316 -11.44 2.33 2.21
C LEU A 316 -10.95 3.41 3.18
N ILE A 317 -11.81 4.37 3.54
CA ILE A 317 -11.49 5.38 4.56
C ILE A 317 -11.12 4.70 5.90
N ARG A 318 -11.93 3.72 6.34
CA ARG A 318 -11.62 2.93 7.56
C ARG A 318 -10.30 2.18 7.47
N PHE A 319 -9.89 1.75 6.27
CA PHE A 319 -8.59 1.14 6.08
C PHE A 319 -7.46 2.17 6.23
N PHE A 320 -7.61 3.35 5.63
CA PHE A 320 -6.63 4.44 5.76
C PHE A 320 -6.48 4.94 7.21
N ASP A 321 -7.55 4.92 8.02
CA ASP A 321 -7.47 5.17 9.48
C ASP A 321 -6.47 4.23 10.21
N THR A 322 -6.17 3.06 9.64
CA THR A 322 -5.21 2.10 10.23
C THR A 322 -3.79 2.25 9.70
N TYR A 323 -3.57 3.15 8.74
CA TYR A 323 -2.31 3.20 7.99
C TYR A 323 -1.22 3.89 8.81
N PRO A 324 -0.06 3.24 9.03
CA PRO A 324 1.02 3.86 9.79
C PRO A 324 1.74 4.93 8.98
N THR A 325 1.93 6.11 9.58
CA THR A 325 2.79 7.15 9.02
C THR A 325 4.25 6.70 9.09
N SER A 326 4.97 6.81 7.97
CA SER A 326 6.35 6.34 7.88
C SER A 326 7.20 7.10 6.88
N MET A 327 8.51 6.88 6.93
CA MET A 327 9.48 7.29 5.93
C MET A 327 10.38 6.12 5.49
N ILE A 328 11.00 6.25 4.33
CA ILE A 328 11.99 5.32 3.77
C ILE A 328 13.33 6.04 3.66
N ASN A 329 14.44 5.32 3.80
CA ASN A 329 15.81 5.85 3.66
C ASN A 329 16.14 7.05 4.57
N GLU A 330 15.49 7.14 5.73
CA GLU A 330 15.68 8.26 6.68
C GLU A 330 15.34 9.65 6.10
N ASP A 331 14.53 9.67 5.04
CA ASP A 331 14.16 10.89 4.33
C ASP A 331 12.68 11.21 4.53
N PHE A 332 12.39 12.28 5.27
CA PHE A 332 11.03 12.73 5.56
C PHE A 332 10.19 12.97 4.30
N GLY A 333 10.79 13.42 3.19
CA GLY A 333 10.07 13.69 1.95
C GLY A 333 9.42 12.44 1.33
N THR A 334 9.96 11.25 1.63
CA THR A 334 9.38 9.99 1.16
C THR A 334 7.99 9.69 1.76
N ARG A 335 7.67 10.26 2.94
CA ARG A 335 6.31 10.27 3.49
C ARG A 335 5.35 10.87 2.48
N TRP A 336 5.63 12.09 2.03
CA TRP A 336 4.75 12.82 1.12
C TRP A 336 4.62 12.15 -0.25
N ALA A 337 5.74 11.61 -0.78
CA ALA A 337 5.72 10.86 -2.03
C ALA A 337 4.79 9.64 -1.95
N MET A 338 4.79 8.91 -0.83
CA MET A 338 3.92 7.75 -0.60
C MET A 338 2.44 8.13 -0.70
N TYR A 339 1.99 9.16 0.03
CA TYR A 339 0.60 9.62 -0.03
C TYR A 339 0.22 10.15 -1.41
N ALA A 340 1.09 10.94 -2.04
CA ALA A 340 0.85 11.48 -3.37
C ALA A 340 0.79 10.40 -4.45
N ASN A 341 1.62 9.35 -4.38
CA ASN A 341 1.63 8.29 -5.38
C ASN A 341 0.42 7.34 -5.26
N THR A 342 -0.23 7.27 -4.10
CA THR A 342 -1.44 6.46 -3.91
C THR A 342 -2.55 6.86 -4.89
N PRO A 343 -3.10 5.91 -5.67
CA PRO A 343 -4.16 6.22 -6.62
C PRO A 343 -5.49 6.49 -5.91
N LEU A 344 -6.25 7.47 -6.42
CA LEU A 344 -7.65 7.66 -6.05
C LEU A 344 -8.46 6.38 -6.35
N SER A 345 -9.40 6.05 -5.47
CA SER A 345 -10.30 4.91 -5.66
C SER A 345 -11.18 5.06 -6.91
N GLN A 346 -11.66 3.93 -7.43
CA GLN A 346 -12.57 3.93 -8.58
C GLN A 346 -13.89 4.64 -8.26
N GLU A 347 -14.34 4.59 -6.99
CA GLU A 347 -15.53 5.29 -6.49
C GLU A 347 -15.35 6.82 -6.48
N ALA A 348 -14.19 7.29 -6.01
CA ALA A 348 -13.87 8.72 -6.05
C ALA A 348 -13.67 9.21 -7.50
N LYS A 349 -13.01 8.40 -8.33
CA LYS A 349 -12.80 8.71 -9.75
C LYS A 349 -14.11 8.82 -10.51
N SER A 350 -15.05 7.90 -10.29
CA SER A 350 -16.33 7.89 -11.02
C SER A 350 -17.19 9.12 -10.71
N SER A 351 -17.15 9.63 -9.47
CA SER A 351 -17.90 10.83 -9.07
C SER A 351 -17.19 12.14 -9.42
N LEU A 352 -15.85 12.20 -9.33
CA LEU A 352 -15.09 13.44 -9.51
C LEU A 352 -14.60 13.68 -10.96
N TYR A 353 -14.00 12.66 -11.59
CA TYR A 353 -13.21 12.86 -12.80
C TYR A 353 -14.05 13.27 -14.01
N PRO A 354 -15.26 12.73 -14.26
CA PRO A 354 -16.06 13.16 -15.42
C PRO A 354 -16.34 14.67 -15.42
N ALA A 355 -16.69 15.23 -14.26
CA ALA A 355 -16.97 16.64 -14.11
C ALA A 355 -15.73 17.50 -14.38
N LEU A 356 -14.60 17.18 -13.75
CA LEU A 356 -13.34 17.91 -13.95
C LEU A 356 -12.79 17.75 -15.38
N LYS A 357 -12.87 16.54 -15.96
CA LYS A 357 -12.41 16.28 -17.32
C LYS A 357 -13.17 17.11 -18.36
N SER A 358 -14.47 17.28 -18.17
CA SER A 358 -15.32 18.06 -19.09
C SER A 358 -14.91 19.52 -19.20
N VAL A 359 -14.39 20.10 -18.12
CA VAL A 359 -14.00 21.52 -18.04
C VAL A 359 -12.53 21.79 -18.32
N VAL A 360 -11.70 20.75 -18.46
CA VAL A 360 -10.27 20.87 -18.84
C VAL A 360 -9.96 20.37 -20.25
N THR A 361 -10.81 19.51 -20.84
CA THR A 361 -10.58 18.96 -22.18
C THR A 361 -10.61 20.08 -23.23
N GLY A 362 -9.61 20.08 -24.12
CA GLY A 362 -9.49 21.07 -25.21
C GLY A 362 -8.92 22.43 -24.78
N LYS A 363 -8.50 22.58 -23.53
CA LYS A 363 -7.85 23.80 -23.02
C LYS A 363 -6.34 23.72 -23.14
N SER A 364 -5.68 24.88 -23.13
CA SER A 364 -4.22 24.94 -22.92
C SER A 364 -3.87 24.37 -21.54
N GLN A 365 -2.65 23.87 -21.39
CA GLN A 365 -2.21 23.30 -20.12
C GLN A 365 -2.30 24.32 -18.98
N ILE A 366 -1.94 25.58 -19.23
CA ILE A 366 -2.04 26.64 -18.23
C ILE A 366 -3.49 26.94 -17.81
N ASP A 367 -4.47 26.96 -18.74
CA ASP A 367 -5.89 27.17 -18.38
C ASP A 367 -6.45 25.96 -17.63
N ALA A 368 -6.14 24.74 -18.08
CA ALA A 368 -6.53 23.50 -17.41
C ALA A 368 -5.98 23.41 -15.98
N VAL A 369 -4.69 23.65 -15.78
CA VAL A 369 -4.06 23.59 -14.45
C VAL A 369 -4.58 24.70 -13.54
N ASN A 370 -4.78 25.93 -14.02
CA ASN A 370 -5.38 27.01 -13.21
C ASN A 370 -6.80 26.67 -12.73
N ARG A 371 -7.60 25.96 -13.54
CA ARG A 371 -8.95 25.51 -13.16
C ARG A 371 -8.92 24.47 -12.05
N LEU A 372 -8.07 23.45 -12.20
CA LEU A 372 -7.86 22.45 -11.16
C LEU A 372 -7.29 23.06 -9.88
N LEU A 373 -6.34 23.99 -10.03
CA LEU A 373 -5.69 24.68 -8.91
C LEU A 373 -6.72 25.49 -8.12
N ASN A 374 -7.53 26.29 -8.79
CA ASN A 374 -8.55 27.09 -8.11
C ASN A 374 -9.66 26.23 -7.47
N PHE A 375 -10.02 25.11 -8.10
CA PHE A 375 -10.92 24.13 -7.50
C PHE A 375 -10.37 23.63 -6.16
N VAL A 376 -9.13 23.15 -6.11
CA VAL A 376 -8.52 22.68 -4.85
C VAL A 376 -8.34 23.81 -3.83
N GLN A 377 -7.96 25.02 -4.27
CA GLN A 377 -7.84 26.18 -3.38
C GLN A 377 -9.16 26.54 -2.68
N THR A 378 -10.30 26.41 -3.36
CA THR A 378 -11.53 27.09 -2.94
C THR A 378 -12.74 26.21 -2.67
N ALA A 379 -12.74 24.95 -3.13
CA ALA A 379 -13.83 24.00 -2.91
C ALA A 379 -13.76 23.32 -1.52
N PHE A 380 -12.61 23.41 -0.85
CA PHE A 380 -12.35 22.76 0.43
C PHE A 380 -12.16 23.79 1.55
N VAL A 381 -12.58 23.43 2.76
CA VAL A 381 -12.39 24.25 3.96
C VAL A 381 -11.02 23.93 4.56
N TYR A 382 -10.23 24.96 4.86
CA TYR A 382 -8.92 24.79 5.50
C TYR A 382 -9.08 24.72 7.02
N GLU A 383 -8.46 23.73 7.66
CA GLU A 383 -8.31 23.64 9.11
C GLU A 383 -7.07 22.80 9.43
N TYR A 384 -6.43 23.04 10.58
CA TYR A 384 -5.27 22.26 11.00
C TYR A 384 -5.65 20.93 11.64
N ASP A 385 -4.84 19.90 11.36
CA ASP A 385 -5.02 18.56 11.89
C ASP A 385 -4.96 18.47 13.42
N ASP A 386 -4.09 19.23 14.08
CA ASP A 386 -4.00 19.24 15.54
C ASP A 386 -5.31 19.71 16.19
N LYS A 387 -6.02 20.63 15.54
CA LYS A 387 -7.32 21.14 15.98
C LYS A 387 -8.47 20.17 15.67
N VAL A 388 -8.41 19.45 14.55
CA VAL A 388 -9.48 18.51 14.15
C VAL A 388 -9.32 17.14 14.82
N TRP A 389 -8.10 16.61 14.87
CA TRP A 389 -7.77 15.23 15.27
C TRP A 389 -6.98 15.13 16.57
N GLY A 390 -6.37 16.23 17.04
CA GLY A 390 -5.48 16.23 18.21
C GLY A 390 -4.02 15.83 17.89
N TYR A 391 -3.69 15.58 16.63
CA TYR A 391 -2.35 15.24 16.12
C TYR A 391 -2.29 15.43 14.59
N ASP A 392 -1.09 15.65 14.03
CA ASP A 392 -0.84 15.66 12.57
C ASP A 392 -1.27 14.32 11.93
N ARG A 393 -2.10 14.42 10.89
CA ARG A 393 -2.73 13.31 10.18
C ARG A 393 -2.91 13.63 8.69
N ALA A 394 -1.81 13.68 7.96
CA ALA A 394 -1.84 13.67 6.49
C ALA A 394 -2.82 12.65 5.86
N PHE A 395 -3.59 13.09 4.87
CA PHE A 395 -4.57 12.29 4.16
C PHE A 395 -4.07 11.69 2.86
N PHE A 396 -4.59 10.51 2.53
CA PHE A 396 -4.66 10.05 1.15
C PHE A 396 -5.70 10.87 0.38
N ALA A 397 -5.59 10.97 -0.95
CA ALA A 397 -6.49 11.80 -1.76
C ALA A 397 -7.99 11.46 -1.59
N ASP A 398 -8.34 10.19 -1.34
CA ASP A 398 -9.72 9.78 -1.00
C ASP A 398 -10.20 10.37 0.32
N GLU A 399 -9.34 10.46 1.33
CA GLU A 399 -9.68 11.05 2.62
C GLU A 399 -9.92 12.56 2.49
N THR A 400 -9.15 13.28 1.67
CA THR A 400 -9.41 14.71 1.36
C THR A 400 -10.79 14.94 0.76
N LEU A 401 -11.27 14.01 -0.09
CA LEU A 401 -12.61 14.06 -0.67
C LEU A 401 -13.71 13.67 0.33
N PHE A 402 -13.37 12.88 1.35
CA PHE A 402 -14.32 12.43 2.38
C PHE A 402 -14.47 13.42 3.54
N TYR A 403 -13.37 13.87 4.14
CA TYR A 403 -13.38 14.68 5.36
C TYR A 403 -13.68 16.17 5.09
N PRO A 404 -14.39 16.86 5.99
CA PRO A 404 -14.86 18.23 5.77
C PRO A 404 -13.75 19.28 5.71
N TYR A 405 -12.57 18.99 6.25
CA TYR A 405 -11.43 19.89 6.34
C TYR A 405 -10.18 19.24 5.76
N CYS A 406 -9.27 20.06 5.24
CA CYS A 406 -7.94 19.63 4.79
C CYS A 406 -6.95 20.80 4.80
N ASP A 407 -5.68 20.52 5.04
CA ASP A 407 -4.59 21.50 5.12
C ASP A 407 -3.67 21.48 3.87
N CYS A 408 -2.41 21.89 4.02
CA CYS A 408 -1.52 22.15 2.88
C CYS A 408 -1.09 20.86 2.18
N GLU A 409 -0.75 19.82 2.94
CA GLU A 409 -0.31 18.55 2.42
C GLU A 409 -1.42 17.84 1.66
N ASP A 410 -2.62 17.79 2.23
CA ASP A 410 -3.77 17.13 1.66
C ASP A 410 -4.17 17.74 0.31
N ARG A 411 -4.16 19.09 0.26
CA ARG A 411 -4.44 19.85 -0.95
C ARG A 411 -3.37 19.61 -2.02
N SER A 412 -2.10 19.58 -1.63
CA SER A 412 -0.99 19.31 -2.53
C SER A 412 -1.01 17.87 -3.07
N ILE A 413 -1.33 16.89 -2.21
CA ILE A 413 -1.52 15.48 -2.57
C ILE A 413 -2.67 15.35 -3.57
N LEU A 414 -3.86 15.88 -3.26
CA LEU A 414 -5.02 15.83 -4.15
C LEU A 414 -4.76 16.54 -5.48
N PHE A 415 -4.21 17.76 -5.46
CA PHE A 415 -3.90 18.51 -6.67
C PHE A 415 -2.92 17.76 -7.57
N SER A 416 -1.86 17.16 -6.98
CA SER A 416 -0.90 16.35 -7.73
C SER A 416 -1.56 15.16 -8.44
N ARG A 417 -2.55 14.52 -7.81
CA ARG A 417 -3.34 13.41 -8.40
C ARG A 417 -4.18 13.91 -9.56
N LEU A 418 -4.88 15.03 -9.40
CA LEU A 418 -5.75 15.57 -10.44
C LEU A 418 -4.97 15.97 -11.68
N VAL A 419 -3.82 16.63 -11.53
CA VAL A 419 -2.98 17.04 -12.66
C VAL A 419 -2.39 15.83 -13.39
N ARG A 420 -1.84 14.84 -12.66
CA ARG A 420 -1.27 13.63 -13.27
C ARG A 420 -2.33 12.79 -13.97
N ASP A 421 -3.47 12.56 -13.33
CA ASP A 421 -4.50 11.65 -13.86
C ASP A 421 -5.33 12.27 -14.99
N LEU A 422 -5.63 13.58 -14.94
CA LEU A 422 -6.50 14.23 -15.92
C LEU A 422 -5.73 14.85 -17.09
N LEU A 423 -4.50 15.32 -16.85
CA LEU A 423 -3.72 16.05 -17.85
C LEU A 423 -2.46 15.30 -18.31
N GLY A 424 -2.04 14.25 -17.59
CA GLY A 424 -0.82 13.50 -17.92
C GLY A 424 0.47 14.30 -17.72
N LEU A 425 0.42 15.41 -16.97
CA LEU A 425 1.59 16.26 -16.71
C LEU A 425 2.39 15.73 -15.52
N LYS A 426 3.71 15.87 -15.58
CA LYS A 426 4.58 15.53 -14.44
C LYS A 426 4.44 16.59 -13.35
N VAL A 427 4.40 16.13 -12.11
CA VAL A 427 4.28 16.99 -10.92
C VAL A 427 5.38 16.59 -9.94
N VAL A 428 5.94 17.57 -9.25
CA VAL A 428 6.77 17.37 -8.05
C VAL A 428 6.09 18.06 -6.88
N LEU A 429 6.35 17.58 -5.67
CA LEU A 429 5.99 18.33 -4.46
C LEU A 429 7.16 19.24 -4.10
N ILE A 430 6.85 20.39 -3.52
CA ILE A 430 7.83 21.31 -2.97
C ILE A 430 7.54 21.43 -1.48
N TYR A 431 8.44 20.88 -0.67
CA TYR A 431 8.35 20.99 0.78
C TYR A 431 9.21 22.16 1.24
N TYR A 432 8.56 23.15 1.85
CA TYR A 432 9.21 24.18 2.64
C TYR A 432 9.07 23.83 4.12
N PRO A 433 9.95 24.35 4.99
CA PRO A 433 9.71 24.34 6.44
C PRO A 433 8.27 24.74 6.79
N GLY A 434 7.45 23.77 7.22
CA GLY A 434 6.05 23.98 7.63
C GLY A 434 5.02 24.18 6.51
N HIS A 435 5.36 23.90 5.24
CA HIS A 435 4.42 24.06 4.11
C HIS A 435 4.69 23.08 2.96
N LEU A 436 3.65 22.44 2.43
CA LEU A 436 3.74 21.58 1.24
C LEU A 436 2.98 22.21 0.06
N ALA A 437 3.69 22.43 -1.05
CA ALA A 437 3.14 22.91 -2.31
C ALA A 437 3.45 21.93 -3.46
N THR A 438 3.09 22.30 -4.69
CA THR A 438 3.41 21.52 -5.88
C THR A 438 4.08 22.37 -6.95
N ALA A 439 4.74 21.71 -7.90
CA ALA A 439 5.20 22.34 -9.15
C ALA A 439 4.94 21.40 -10.34
N VAL A 440 4.49 21.97 -11.46
CA VAL A 440 4.06 21.22 -12.64
C VAL A 440 5.01 21.44 -13.79
N HIS A 441 5.41 20.36 -14.46
CA HIS A 441 6.13 20.43 -15.72
C HIS A 441 5.15 20.57 -16.88
N PHE A 442 5.14 21.75 -17.48
CA PHE A 442 4.38 22.07 -18.68
C PHE A 442 5.20 21.74 -19.93
N SER A 443 4.56 21.21 -20.97
CA SER A 443 5.16 21.16 -22.31
C SER A 443 5.00 22.48 -23.06
N GLU A 444 4.07 23.33 -22.61
CA GLU A 444 3.90 24.72 -23.06
C GLU A 444 4.89 25.65 -22.33
N ASN A 445 5.23 26.78 -22.95
CA ASN A 445 6.03 27.80 -22.29
C ASN A 445 5.17 28.58 -21.28
N VAL A 446 5.27 28.20 -20.01
CA VAL A 446 4.54 28.82 -18.90
C VAL A 446 5.50 29.62 -18.03
N THR A 447 5.24 30.94 -17.94
CA THR A 447 6.01 31.86 -17.11
C THR A 447 5.63 31.79 -15.64
N GLY A 448 6.57 32.10 -14.74
CA GLY A 448 6.29 32.16 -13.30
C GLY A 448 7.47 31.85 -12.42
N ASP A 449 7.19 31.78 -11.12
CA ASP A 449 8.08 31.14 -10.17
C ASP A 449 8.23 29.65 -10.54
N TYR A 450 9.47 29.16 -10.61
CA TYR A 450 9.74 27.79 -11.04
C TYR A 450 10.99 27.23 -10.37
N VAL A 451 11.06 25.91 -10.26
CA VAL A 451 12.30 25.17 -9.94
C VAL A 451 12.81 24.48 -11.20
N ALA A 452 14.14 24.40 -11.33
CA ALA A 452 14.81 23.72 -12.44
C ALA A 452 15.50 22.46 -11.93
N ILE A 453 14.99 21.29 -12.31
CA ILE A 453 15.47 19.98 -11.86
C ILE A 453 16.15 19.31 -13.06
N ASN A 454 17.47 19.15 -13.01
CA ASN A 454 18.24 18.52 -14.11
C ASN A 454 17.91 19.11 -15.50
N GLY A 455 17.79 20.44 -15.59
CA GLY A 455 17.42 21.16 -16.82
C GLY A 455 15.92 21.10 -17.18
N THR A 456 15.10 20.39 -16.41
CA THR A 456 13.64 20.32 -16.60
C THR A 456 12.97 21.37 -15.73
N ARG A 457 12.11 22.20 -16.34
CA ARG A 457 11.41 23.29 -15.67
C ARG A 457 10.09 22.81 -15.06
N TYR A 458 9.87 23.12 -13.78
CA TYR A 458 8.62 22.89 -13.06
C TYR A 458 8.11 24.20 -12.46
N VAL A 459 6.93 24.66 -12.88
CA VAL A 459 6.35 25.94 -12.46
C VAL A 459 5.52 25.73 -11.19
N ILE A 460 5.70 26.60 -10.19
CA ILE A 460 5.06 26.49 -8.88
C ILE A 460 3.53 26.62 -9.01
N CYS A 461 2.82 25.71 -8.36
CA CYS A 461 1.36 25.65 -8.27
C CYS A 461 0.99 25.38 -6.81
N ASP A 462 0.70 26.44 -6.05
CA ASP A 462 0.39 26.32 -4.62
C ASP A 462 -1.13 26.24 -4.39
N PRO A 463 -1.67 25.08 -3.94
CA PRO A 463 -3.11 24.90 -3.72
C PRO A 463 -3.61 25.53 -2.41
N THR A 464 -2.73 26.19 -1.68
CA THR A 464 -2.94 26.87 -0.39
C THR A 464 -2.68 28.37 -0.47
N PHE A 465 -2.09 28.86 -1.56
CA PHE A 465 -2.09 30.27 -1.92
C PHE A 465 -3.43 30.65 -2.59
N ILE A 466 -4.46 30.92 -1.78
CA ILE A 466 -5.85 30.99 -2.19
C ILE A 466 -6.08 32.05 -3.27
N GLY A 467 -6.54 31.61 -4.45
CA GLY A 467 -6.83 32.48 -5.59
C GLY A 467 -5.62 32.81 -6.47
N ALA A 468 -4.41 32.38 -6.09
CA ALA A 468 -3.21 32.58 -6.89
C ALA A 468 -3.25 31.75 -8.18
N PRO A 469 -2.81 32.31 -9.32
CA PRO A 469 -2.63 31.54 -10.54
C PRO A 469 -1.37 30.67 -10.46
N VAL A 470 -1.23 29.74 -11.41
CA VAL A 470 0.03 29.04 -11.73
C VAL A 470 1.18 30.04 -11.84
N GLY A 471 2.34 29.68 -11.29
CA GLY A 471 3.56 30.49 -11.34
C GLY A 471 3.72 31.46 -10.18
N ARG A 472 3.01 31.25 -9.06
CA ARG A 472 3.10 32.06 -7.84
C ARG A 472 3.47 31.21 -6.64
N THR A 473 4.58 31.57 -6.00
CA THR A 473 4.95 31.07 -4.68
C THR A 473 4.26 31.91 -3.62
N MET A 474 3.76 31.27 -2.56
CA MET A 474 3.24 31.98 -1.41
C MET A 474 4.30 32.94 -0.83
N PRO A 475 3.92 34.12 -0.30
CA PRO A 475 4.88 35.03 0.33
C PRO A 475 5.63 34.37 1.49
N ASP A 476 6.84 34.86 1.75
CA ASP A 476 7.68 34.46 2.90
C ASP A 476 8.08 32.98 2.96
N MET A 477 7.97 32.24 1.85
CA MET A 477 8.51 30.88 1.73
C MET A 477 10.03 30.87 1.67
N ASP A 478 10.66 30.06 2.54
CA ASP A 478 12.10 29.82 2.50
C ASP A 478 12.46 28.84 1.37
N ASN A 479 12.72 29.41 0.20
CA ASN A 479 13.09 28.63 -0.97
C ASN A 479 14.53 28.08 -0.85
N ALA A 480 15.40 28.68 -0.04
CA ALA A 480 16.79 28.23 0.05
C ALA A 480 16.92 26.86 0.72
N THR A 481 15.99 26.53 1.63
CA THR A 481 15.90 25.24 2.33
C THR A 481 14.77 24.35 1.79
N ALA A 482 14.17 24.71 0.65
CA ALA A 482 13.09 23.93 0.07
C ALA A 482 13.61 22.58 -0.43
N LYS A 483 12.79 21.53 -0.28
CA LYS A 483 13.06 20.19 -0.77
C LYS A 483 12.13 19.85 -1.92
N VAL A 484 12.69 19.35 -3.01
CA VAL A 484 11.92 18.96 -4.18
C VAL A 484 11.69 17.45 -4.15
N ILE A 485 10.45 17.02 -4.04
CA ILE A 485 10.08 15.61 -3.89
C ILE A 485 9.58 15.08 -5.23
N LEU A 486 10.32 14.14 -5.80
CA LEU A 486 9.96 13.51 -7.07
C LEU A 486 8.82 12.50 -6.89
N LEU A 487 7.88 12.51 -7.83
CA LEU A 487 6.74 11.59 -7.88
C LEU A 487 6.84 10.64 -9.07
N GLU A 488 6.12 9.52 -8.99
CA GLU A 488 6.01 8.52 -10.07
C GLU A 488 5.15 9.00 -11.23
#